data_AF-A0A817YWA1-F1
#
_entry.id   AF-A0A817YWA1-F1
#
_cell.length_a   1.000
_cell.length_b   1.000
_cell.length_c   1.000
_cell.angle_alpha   90.00
_cell.angle_beta   90.00
_cell.angle_gamma   90.00
#
_symmetry.space_group_name_H-M   'P 1'
#
loop_
_entity.id
_entity.type
_entity.pdbx_description
1 polymer ?
#
loop_
_entity_poly.entity_id
_entity_poly.type
_entity_poly.pdbx_seq_one_letter_code
_entity_poly.pdbx_strand_id
1 'polypeptide(L)'
;MNTYTQEEIPVRPITVCNDGPTMNIVRYITPLLWSIFDQATNCRRFQNGSIDVIHGIEKYAQMGHLKPGTLFVTFNMDDLTTSFLHDQTMSTLQRLLIEQLQDKTIDGLTIDIILQLVHLVLKNQFCVYNNGLYQQIHGGASGLPLTMLLTYVNLFYGQDSELMKTIKEKDEFFGRYREQAILTWHGSKDEFCTLIKKSIHVEHTRHLVTMSIGSTVHFHDIEISHNNNDVLESKVYYDPNIDTLPNVSDEPMENKSKQLYAVLYRAVRCCSNVMKFHHERRHIQLGFLAHGSTSEFIQSGIEHFFLEFGLSKGSFSCLLNEDEYRQLRQRIIQVTELQMELKQKHEQQNQHTLFISCPKSIDHKQLADYKKRIIEWWKKYYGNEPQTKHIQIKWVESTSKNLTNCDILVNKRPPIHLLTLSKNEKE
;
A
#
# COMPACT_ATOMS: atom_id res chain seq x y z
N MET A 1 7.57 40.41 9.31
CA MET A 1 7.51 40.12 7.87
C MET A 1 8.72 39.29 7.52
N ASN A 2 8.58 37.96 7.54
CA ASN A 2 9.56 37.04 6.97
C ASN A 2 8.92 36.50 5.69
N THR A 3 9.56 36.78 4.56
CA THR A 3 9.21 36.29 3.24
C THR A 3 9.41 34.78 3.21
N TYR A 4 8.32 34.03 3.11
CA TYR A 4 8.34 32.61 2.76
C TYR A 4 8.86 32.49 1.32
N THR A 5 10.12 32.10 1.16
CA THR A 5 10.58 31.49 -0.09
C THR A 5 9.78 30.20 -0.27
N GLN A 6 9.16 30.02 -1.44
CA GLN A 6 8.52 28.75 -1.86
C GLN A 6 9.40 27.58 -1.43
N GLU A 7 8.92 26.77 -0.49
CA GLU A 7 9.59 25.53 -0.12
C GLU A 7 9.74 24.69 -1.39
N GLU A 8 10.99 24.38 -1.77
CA GLU A 8 11.28 23.47 -2.86
C GLU A 8 10.60 22.13 -2.56
N ILE A 9 9.61 21.76 -3.38
CA ILE A 9 8.95 20.45 -3.28
C ILE A 9 10.06 19.37 -3.31
N PRO A 10 10.21 18.55 -2.27
CA PRO A 10 11.26 17.54 -2.22
C PRO A 10 11.09 16.57 -3.37
N VAL A 11 12.07 16.52 -4.26
CA VAL A 11 12.05 15.65 -5.44
C VAL A 11 12.46 14.25 -5.01
N ARG A 12 11.56 13.27 -5.18
CA ARG A 12 11.88 11.86 -4.97
C ARG A 12 12.62 11.31 -6.18
N PRO A 13 13.89 10.88 -6.07
CA PRO A 13 14.56 10.19 -7.16
C PRO A 13 13.86 8.84 -7.37
N ILE A 14 13.17 8.70 -8.50
CA ILE A 14 12.63 7.40 -8.94
C ILE A 14 13.65 6.79 -9.87
N THR A 15 14.34 5.75 -9.41
CA THR A 15 15.19 4.93 -10.28
C THR A 15 14.36 3.74 -10.75
N VAL A 16 14.12 3.68 -12.07
CA VAL A 16 13.50 2.51 -12.71
C VAL A 16 14.62 1.54 -13.07
N CYS A 17 14.67 0.40 -12.39
CA CYS A 17 15.70 -0.62 -12.62
C CYS A 17 15.02 -1.93 -13.00
N ASN A 18 14.32 -1.98 -14.14
CA ASN A 18 13.61 -3.20 -14.54
C ASN A 18 14.53 -4.27 -15.15
N ASP A 19 15.67 -3.86 -15.71
CA ASP A 19 16.64 -4.71 -16.41
C ASP A 19 18.07 -4.59 -15.83
N GLY A 20 18.19 -4.15 -14.58
CA GLY A 20 19.48 -4.05 -13.90
C GLY A 20 20.16 -5.41 -13.70
N PRO A 21 21.50 -5.46 -13.57
CA PRO A 21 22.25 -6.72 -13.43
C PRO A 21 21.84 -7.51 -12.17
N THR A 22 21.30 -6.83 -11.16
CA THR A 22 20.85 -7.42 -9.90
C THR A 22 19.37 -7.83 -9.91
N MET A 23 18.63 -7.59 -11.00
CA MET A 23 17.19 -7.82 -11.00
C MET A 23 16.76 -9.27 -10.92
N ASN A 24 17.58 -10.18 -11.45
CA ASN A 24 17.31 -11.61 -11.30
C ASN A 24 17.41 -12.03 -9.82
N ILE A 25 18.37 -11.46 -9.08
CA ILE A 25 18.49 -11.67 -7.63
C ILE A 25 17.26 -11.13 -6.93
N VAL A 26 16.84 -9.90 -7.26
CA VAL A 26 15.66 -9.26 -6.67
C VAL A 26 14.39 -10.08 -6.91
N ARG A 27 14.15 -10.53 -8.15
CA ARG A 27 12.97 -11.32 -8.51
C ARG A 27 12.94 -12.67 -7.78
N TYR A 28 14.10 -13.26 -7.50
CA TYR A 28 14.19 -14.51 -6.77
C TYR A 28 14.04 -14.34 -5.25
N ILE A 29 14.77 -13.39 -4.65
CA ILE A 29 14.84 -13.25 -3.18
C ILE A 29 13.64 -12.52 -2.58
N THR A 30 13.03 -11.59 -3.32
CA THR A 30 11.96 -10.74 -2.78
C THR A 30 10.71 -11.55 -2.38
N PRO A 31 10.19 -12.48 -3.20
CA PRO A 31 9.04 -13.30 -2.80
C PRO A 31 9.32 -14.18 -1.59
N LEU A 32 10.52 -14.76 -1.50
CA LEU A 32 10.94 -15.59 -0.36
C LEU A 32 10.92 -14.77 0.94
N LEU A 33 11.55 -13.60 0.92
CA LEU A 33 11.61 -12.72 2.09
C LEU A 33 10.24 -12.11 2.45
N TRP A 34 9.39 -11.81 1.46
CA TRP A 34 8.03 -11.31 1.70
C TRP A 34 7.20 -12.34 2.47
N SER A 35 7.30 -13.62 2.11
CA SER A 35 6.56 -14.68 2.81
C SER A 35 6.95 -14.78 4.28
N ILE A 36 8.24 -14.72 4.58
CA ILE A 36 8.75 -14.69 5.97
C ILE A 36 8.23 -13.45 6.70
N PHE A 37 8.33 -12.28 6.06
CA PHE A 37 7.90 -11.03 6.66
C PHE A 37 6.39 -10.99 6.93
N ASP A 38 5.55 -11.43 6.01
CA ASP A 38 4.10 -11.48 6.23
C ASP A 38 3.73 -12.43 7.37
N GLN A 39 4.38 -13.59 7.48
CA GLN A 39 4.20 -14.51 8.61
C GLN A 39 4.53 -13.83 9.95
N ALA A 40 5.64 -13.09 10.01
CA ALA A 40 6.06 -12.37 11.21
C ALA A 40 5.14 -11.18 11.58
N THR A 41 4.53 -10.53 10.56
CA THR A 41 3.87 -9.23 10.73
C THR A 41 2.35 -9.24 10.58
N ASN A 42 1.74 -10.41 10.36
CA ASN A 42 0.31 -10.60 10.10
C ASN A 42 -0.65 -9.89 11.08
N CYS A 43 -0.20 -9.50 12.27
CA CYS A 43 -1.02 -8.80 13.26
C CYS A 43 -0.92 -7.25 13.27
N ARG A 44 -0.01 -6.62 12.49
CA ARG A 44 0.28 -5.17 12.61
C ARG A 44 0.12 -4.35 11.33
N ARG A 45 -0.25 -4.97 10.20
CA ARG A 45 -0.31 -4.32 8.88
C ARG A 45 -1.73 -4.39 8.30
N PHE A 46 -2.24 -3.23 7.92
CA PHE A 46 -3.42 -3.12 7.07
C PHE A 46 -3.05 -3.42 5.62
N GLN A 47 -3.91 -4.16 4.93
CA GLN A 47 -3.77 -4.54 3.52
C GLN A 47 -4.61 -3.66 2.60
N ASN A 48 -5.76 -3.17 3.07
CA ASN A 48 -6.74 -2.43 2.28
C ASN A 48 -6.91 -0.96 2.71
N GLY A 49 -5.87 -0.38 3.32
CA GLY A 49 -5.83 1.03 3.69
C GLY A 49 -6.97 1.44 4.61
N SER A 50 -7.72 2.45 4.17
CA SER A 50 -8.81 3.10 4.93
C SER A 50 -9.89 2.12 5.40
N ILE A 51 -10.15 1.05 4.64
CA ILE A 51 -11.18 0.07 4.99
C ILE A 51 -10.79 -0.68 6.26
N ASP A 52 -9.56 -1.20 6.32
CA ASP A 52 -9.10 -1.96 7.48
C ASP A 52 -9.01 -1.07 8.73
N VAL A 53 -8.67 0.22 8.55
CA VAL A 53 -8.67 1.20 9.64
C VAL A 53 -10.07 1.37 10.21
N ILE A 54 -11.08 1.59 9.36
CA ILE A 54 -12.46 1.77 9.82
C ILE A 54 -12.96 0.53 10.56
N HIS A 55 -12.79 -0.66 9.98
CA HIS A 55 -13.21 -1.91 10.64
C HIS A 55 -12.46 -2.11 11.96
N GLY A 56 -11.16 -1.81 11.99
CA GLY A 56 -10.33 -1.91 13.18
C GLY A 56 -10.80 -1.00 14.31
N ILE A 57 -11.05 0.28 14.01
CA ILE A 57 -11.49 1.27 15.02
C ILE A 57 -12.94 1.02 15.42
N GLU A 58 -13.83 0.60 14.51
CA GLU A 58 -15.19 0.21 14.86
C GLU A 58 -15.21 -0.98 15.82
N LYS A 59 -14.40 -2.01 15.56
CA LYS A 59 -14.24 -3.15 16.46
C LYS A 59 -13.67 -2.71 17.82
N TYR A 60 -12.65 -1.85 17.81
CA TYR A 60 -12.06 -1.27 19.02
C TYR A 60 -13.09 -0.51 19.86
N ALA A 61 -13.95 0.27 19.21
CA ALA A 61 -15.06 0.98 19.85
C ALA A 61 -16.13 0.02 20.40
N GLN A 62 -16.51 -1.02 19.65
CA GLN A 62 -17.47 -2.04 20.08
C GLN A 62 -16.99 -2.83 21.30
N MET A 63 -15.67 -2.98 21.46
CA MET A 63 -15.06 -3.59 22.65
C MET A 63 -15.05 -2.66 23.87
N GLY A 64 -15.53 -1.41 23.75
CA GLY A 64 -15.55 -0.43 24.82
C GLY A 64 -14.19 0.21 25.11
N HIS A 65 -13.22 0.07 24.18
CA HIS A 65 -11.88 0.63 24.37
C HIS A 65 -11.78 2.11 23.96
N LEU A 66 -12.73 2.60 23.17
CA LEU A 66 -12.83 4.03 22.84
C LEU A 66 -13.47 4.76 24.03
N LYS A 67 -12.68 5.61 24.71
CA LYS A 67 -13.08 6.30 25.95
C LYS A 67 -13.34 7.78 25.70
N PRO A 68 -14.11 8.46 26.56
CA PRO A 68 -14.22 9.91 26.51
C PRO A 68 -12.85 10.57 26.51
N GLY A 69 -12.61 11.45 25.53
CA GLY A 69 -11.33 12.13 25.36
C GLY A 69 -10.23 11.31 24.67
N THR A 70 -10.52 10.10 24.14
CA THR A 70 -9.57 9.40 23.26
C THR A 70 -9.21 10.31 22.09
N LEU A 71 -7.90 10.49 21.89
CA LEU A 71 -7.32 11.17 20.76
C LEU A 71 -6.96 10.14 19.69
N PHE A 72 -7.04 10.52 18.43
CA PHE A 72 -6.41 9.81 17.34
C PHE A 72 -5.09 10.47 17.00
N VAL A 73 -4.13 9.65 16.61
CA VAL A 73 -2.84 10.10 16.10
C VAL A 73 -2.60 9.47 14.75
N THR A 74 -2.21 10.28 13.77
CA THR A 74 -1.74 9.79 12.48
C THR A 74 -0.29 10.21 12.25
N PHE A 75 0.46 9.28 11.68
CA PHE A 75 1.85 9.47 11.27
C PHE A 75 1.94 9.29 9.76
N ASN A 76 2.62 10.22 9.11
CA ASN A 76 3.10 10.04 7.75
C ASN A 76 4.64 10.01 7.80
N MET A 77 5.22 8.90 7.37
CA MET A 77 6.66 8.74 7.31
C MET A 77 7.15 9.08 5.91
N ASP A 78 7.83 10.21 5.79
CA ASP A 78 8.38 10.64 4.51
C ASP A 78 9.71 9.93 4.19
N ASP A 79 9.97 9.74 2.90
CA ASP A 79 11.25 9.28 2.35
C ASP A 79 11.77 7.95 2.91
N LEU A 80 10.84 7.04 3.25
CA LEU A 80 11.15 5.75 3.84
C LEU A 80 12.10 4.88 3.00
N THR A 81 11.97 4.90 1.67
CA THR A 81 12.82 4.11 0.78
C THR A 81 14.22 4.68 0.64
N THR A 82 14.45 5.96 0.93
CA THR A 82 15.74 6.65 0.73
C THR A 82 16.51 6.89 2.03
N SER A 83 15.92 6.57 3.18
CA SER A 83 16.41 6.99 4.50
C SER A 83 17.12 5.91 5.32
N PHE A 84 16.97 4.63 4.99
CA PHE A 84 17.58 3.56 5.78
C PHE A 84 19.08 3.39 5.50
N LEU A 85 19.86 3.05 6.53
CA LEU A 85 21.28 2.72 6.38
C LEU A 85 21.44 1.24 6.01
N HIS A 86 22.24 0.93 4.98
CA HIS A 86 22.42 -0.45 4.52
C HIS A 86 22.85 -1.39 5.64
N ASP A 87 23.85 -1.01 6.45
CA ASP A 87 24.38 -1.90 7.49
C ASP A 87 23.38 -2.17 8.63
N GLN A 88 22.59 -1.15 9.00
CA GLN A 88 21.49 -1.31 9.95
C GLN A 88 20.42 -2.23 9.36
N THR A 89 20.03 -2.01 8.10
CA THR A 89 19.08 -2.88 7.38
C THR A 89 19.54 -4.33 7.34
N MET A 90 20.82 -4.57 7.06
CA MET A 90 21.37 -5.92 7.04
C MET A 90 21.25 -6.60 8.41
N SER A 91 21.56 -5.86 9.48
CA SER A 91 21.45 -6.35 10.87
C SER A 91 20.00 -6.66 11.23
N THR A 92 19.06 -5.79 10.85
CA THR A 92 17.62 -5.98 11.10
C THR A 92 17.06 -7.16 10.31
N LEU A 93 17.45 -7.30 9.04
CA LEU A 93 17.05 -8.43 8.22
C LEU A 93 17.61 -9.74 8.79
N GLN A 94 18.86 -9.75 9.24
CA GLN A 94 19.45 -10.91 9.90
C GLN A 94 18.65 -11.31 11.14
N ARG A 95 18.23 -10.35 11.97
CA ARG A 95 17.36 -10.61 13.13
C ARG A 95 16.05 -11.26 12.71
N LEU A 96 15.35 -10.72 11.71
CA LEU A 96 14.12 -11.32 11.16
C LEU A 96 14.35 -12.79 10.75
N LEU A 97 15.39 -13.05 9.97
CA LEU A 97 15.66 -14.38 9.45
C LEU A 97 15.98 -15.38 10.57
N ILE A 98 16.75 -14.97 11.59
CA ILE A 98 17.08 -15.83 12.74
C ILE A 98 15.83 -16.13 13.58
N GLU A 99 14.96 -15.15 13.78
CA GLU A 99 13.75 -15.32 14.60
C GLU A 99 12.69 -16.17 13.90
N GLN A 100 12.59 -16.10 12.57
CA GLN A 100 11.52 -16.77 11.81
C GLN A 100 11.92 -18.10 11.18
N LEU A 101 13.20 -18.35 10.90
CA LEU A 101 13.66 -19.59 10.25
C LEU A 101 14.23 -20.57 11.28
N GLN A 102 13.48 -21.64 11.56
CA GLN A 102 13.91 -22.71 12.49
C GLN A 102 15.22 -23.39 12.04
N ASP A 103 15.29 -23.77 10.75
CA ASP A 103 16.46 -24.45 10.18
C ASP A 103 17.52 -23.49 9.62
N LYS A 104 17.37 -22.18 9.85
CA LYS A 104 18.26 -21.12 9.32
C LYS A 104 18.48 -21.19 7.80
N THR A 105 17.53 -21.77 7.08
CA THR A 105 17.55 -21.83 5.61
C THR A 105 16.17 -21.55 5.05
N ILE A 106 16.13 -21.04 3.81
CA ILE A 106 14.91 -20.95 2.99
C ILE A 106 15.29 -21.27 1.55
N ASP A 107 14.52 -22.16 0.93
CA ASP A 107 14.76 -22.64 -0.44
C ASP A 107 16.21 -23.14 -0.67
N GLY A 108 16.78 -23.80 0.36
CA GLY A 108 18.16 -24.29 0.32
C GLY A 108 19.25 -23.22 0.50
N LEU A 109 18.88 -21.94 0.63
CA LEU A 109 19.82 -20.86 0.93
C LEU A 109 19.99 -20.68 2.43
N THR A 110 21.23 -20.52 2.88
CA THR A 110 21.52 -20.12 4.27
C THR A 110 21.24 -18.64 4.48
N ILE A 111 21.00 -18.23 5.73
CA ILE A 111 20.86 -16.81 6.11
C ILE A 111 22.04 -15.98 5.56
N ASP A 112 23.28 -16.46 5.67
CA ASP A 112 24.45 -15.72 5.20
C ASP A 112 24.42 -15.47 3.68
N ILE A 113 24.00 -16.45 2.89
CA ILE A 113 23.88 -16.29 1.43
C ILE A 113 22.80 -15.26 1.10
N ILE A 114 21.66 -15.31 1.78
CA ILE A 114 20.56 -14.35 1.61
C ILE A 114 21.04 -12.94 1.92
N LEU A 115 21.75 -12.75 3.03
CA LEU A 115 22.31 -11.46 3.41
C LEU A 115 23.33 -10.96 2.37
N GLN A 116 24.21 -11.82 1.87
CA GLN A 116 25.16 -11.46 0.81
C GLN A 116 24.46 -11.04 -0.48
N LEU A 117 23.41 -11.75 -0.89
CA LEU A 117 22.62 -11.40 -2.08
C LEU A 117 21.92 -10.06 -1.90
N VAL A 118 21.26 -9.81 -0.77
CA VAL A 118 20.62 -8.51 -0.47
C VAL A 118 21.66 -7.38 -0.45
N HIS A 119 22.80 -7.60 0.19
CA HIS A 119 23.88 -6.62 0.25
C HIS A 119 24.43 -6.29 -1.15
N LEU A 120 24.59 -7.31 -2.00
CA LEU A 120 24.99 -7.13 -3.39
C LEU A 120 23.98 -6.27 -4.15
N VAL A 121 22.68 -6.49 -3.97
CA VAL A 121 21.64 -5.63 -4.57
C VAL A 121 21.79 -4.18 -4.11
N LEU A 122 21.88 -3.94 -2.80
CA LEU A 122 21.95 -2.60 -2.22
C LEU A 122 23.22 -1.84 -2.65
N LYS A 123 24.38 -2.51 -2.71
CA LYS A 123 25.65 -1.90 -3.14
C LYS A 123 25.70 -1.62 -4.64
N ASN A 124 24.90 -2.30 -5.45
CA ASN A 124 24.90 -2.12 -6.91
C ASN A 124 23.69 -1.32 -7.40
N GLN A 125 23.26 -0.33 -6.61
CA GLN A 125 22.25 0.62 -7.04
C GLN A 125 22.92 1.89 -7.55
N PHE A 126 22.86 2.07 -8.87
CA PHE A 126 23.44 3.22 -9.55
C PHE A 126 22.36 4.01 -10.29
N CYS A 127 22.54 5.32 -10.36
CA CYS A 127 21.72 6.21 -11.19
C CYS A 127 22.59 7.14 -12.00
N VAL A 128 22.13 7.50 -13.20
CA VAL A 128 22.77 8.50 -14.05
C VAL A 128 22.06 9.83 -13.85
N TYR A 129 22.82 10.88 -13.56
CA TYR A 129 22.31 12.24 -13.42
C TYR A 129 23.33 13.25 -13.96
N ASN A 130 22.92 14.18 -14.82
CA ASN A 130 23.81 15.17 -15.46
C ASN A 130 25.12 14.56 -15.99
N ASN A 131 25.02 13.47 -16.76
CA ASN A 131 26.15 12.71 -17.32
C ASN A 131 27.15 12.15 -16.28
N GLY A 132 26.79 12.15 -14.99
CA GLY A 132 27.55 11.46 -13.94
C GLY A 132 26.87 10.16 -13.53
N LEU A 133 27.68 9.14 -13.23
CA LEU A 133 27.23 7.90 -12.61
C LEU A 133 27.39 8.01 -11.09
N TYR A 134 26.28 7.84 -10.37
CA TYR A 134 26.24 7.94 -8.91
C TYR A 134 25.82 6.61 -8.31
N GLN A 135 26.45 6.26 -7.19
CA GLN A 135 26.06 5.13 -6.38
C GLN A 135 25.17 5.61 -5.24
N GLN A 136 24.07 4.89 -5.01
CA GLN A 136 23.21 5.13 -3.87
C GLN A 136 23.82 4.49 -2.61
N ILE A 137 24.09 5.32 -1.60
CA ILE A 137 24.73 4.89 -0.35
C ILE A 137 23.76 4.84 0.83
N HIS A 138 22.56 5.39 0.67
CA HIS A 138 21.46 5.39 1.65
C HIS A 138 20.17 4.94 0.99
N GLY A 139 19.37 4.17 1.70
CA GLY A 139 18.11 3.62 1.23
C GLY A 139 18.28 2.71 0.00
N GLY A 140 17.28 2.70 -0.85
CA GLY A 140 17.38 2.10 -2.17
C GLY A 140 16.41 2.72 -3.18
N ALA A 141 16.46 2.23 -4.41
CA ALA A 141 15.57 2.65 -5.48
C ALA A 141 14.11 2.36 -5.13
N SER A 142 13.26 3.40 -5.12
CA SER A 142 11.84 3.30 -4.73
C SER A 142 11.01 2.40 -5.65
N GLY A 143 11.46 2.19 -6.89
CA GLY A 143 10.82 1.25 -7.83
C GLY A 143 11.18 -0.22 -7.61
N LEU A 144 12.11 -0.52 -6.70
CA LEU A 144 12.60 -1.87 -6.48
C LEU A 144 11.77 -2.58 -5.40
N PRO A 145 11.13 -3.73 -5.70
CA PRO A 145 10.32 -4.46 -4.72
C PRO A 145 11.07 -4.83 -3.43
N LEU A 146 12.36 -5.14 -3.54
CA LEU A 146 13.21 -5.45 -2.39
C LEU A 146 13.39 -4.25 -1.46
N THR A 147 13.56 -3.03 -2.01
CA THR A 147 13.71 -1.80 -1.20
C THR A 147 12.49 -1.58 -0.32
N MET A 148 11.28 -1.76 -0.86
CA MET A 148 10.04 -1.63 -0.09
C MET A 148 9.96 -2.66 1.04
N LEU A 149 10.33 -3.92 0.77
CA LEU A 149 10.35 -4.95 1.79
C LEU A 149 11.33 -4.63 2.91
N LEU A 150 12.58 -4.27 2.57
CA LEU A 150 13.61 -3.93 3.56
C LEU A 150 13.21 -2.74 4.42
N THR A 151 12.56 -1.74 3.81
CA THR A 151 11.96 -0.61 4.52
C THR A 151 10.95 -1.09 5.55
N TYR A 152 10.05 -2.01 5.17
CA TYR A 152 9.06 -2.55 6.10
C TYR A 152 9.65 -3.41 7.21
N VAL A 153 10.72 -4.17 6.91
CA VAL A 153 11.49 -4.92 7.90
C VAL A 153 12.10 -3.97 8.93
N ASN A 154 12.77 -2.91 8.47
CA ASN A 154 13.32 -1.88 9.34
C ASN A 154 12.25 -1.19 10.19
N LEU A 155 11.10 -0.88 9.62
CA LEU A 155 10.01 -0.28 10.38
C LEU A 155 9.45 -1.25 11.42
N PHE A 156 9.30 -2.52 11.10
CA PHE A 156 8.74 -3.50 12.04
C PHE A 156 9.64 -3.75 13.25
N TYR A 157 10.95 -3.81 13.05
CA TYR A 157 11.92 -4.02 14.13
C TYR A 157 12.43 -2.73 14.77
N GLY A 158 12.37 -1.61 14.05
CA GLY A 158 12.49 -0.27 14.62
C GLY A 158 11.31 0.07 15.51
N GLN A 159 10.15 -0.54 15.28
CA GLN A 159 8.97 -0.47 16.16
C GLN A 159 9.14 -1.21 17.50
N ASP A 160 10.32 -1.69 17.91
CA ASP A 160 10.56 -2.22 19.27
C ASP A 160 10.78 -1.10 20.31
N SER A 161 10.18 0.06 20.03
CA SER A 161 10.35 1.33 20.74
C SER A 161 9.49 1.43 22.00
N GLU A 162 9.84 2.36 22.89
CA GLU A 162 9.05 2.69 24.07
C GLU A 162 7.58 3.03 23.73
N LEU A 163 7.36 3.65 22.57
CA LEU A 163 6.03 3.93 22.04
C LEU A 163 5.21 2.64 21.86
N MET A 164 5.76 1.63 21.19
CA MET A 164 5.02 0.40 20.90
C MET A 164 4.78 -0.44 22.15
N LYS A 165 5.70 -0.42 23.11
CA LYS A 165 5.48 -1.01 24.44
C LYS A 165 4.31 -0.32 25.14
N THR A 166 4.31 1.01 25.17
CA THR A 166 3.24 1.81 25.78
C THR A 166 1.89 1.56 25.12
N ILE A 167 1.84 1.52 23.78
CA ILE A 167 0.62 1.22 23.00
C ILE A 167 0.06 -0.14 23.43
N LYS A 168 0.92 -1.16 23.52
CA LYS A 168 0.51 -2.51 23.92
C LYS A 168 0.05 -2.58 25.38
N GLU A 169 0.75 -1.90 26.28
CA GLU A 169 0.41 -1.89 27.72
C GLU A 169 -0.89 -1.15 28.01
N LYS A 170 -1.22 -0.13 27.21
CA LYS A 170 -2.45 0.65 27.34
C LYS A 170 -3.62 0.10 26.52
N ASP A 171 -3.43 -1.03 25.85
CA ASP A 171 -4.38 -1.62 24.91
C ASP A 171 -4.86 -0.60 23.85
N GLU A 172 -3.97 0.25 23.36
CA GLU A 172 -4.29 1.25 22.34
C GLU A 172 -4.42 0.60 20.97
N PHE A 173 -5.35 1.10 20.16
CA PHE A 173 -5.43 0.72 18.76
C PHE A 173 -4.19 1.21 18.03
N PHE A 174 -3.59 0.34 17.21
CA PHE A 174 -2.51 0.71 16.30
C PHE A 174 -2.64 -0.08 15.01
N GLY A 175 -2.40 0.59 13.89
CA GLY A 175 -2.06 -0.12 12.67
C GLY A 175 -1.50 0.77 11.60
N ARG A 176 -0.95 0.11 10.58
CA ARG A 176 -0.15 0.75 9.55
C ARG A 176 -0.58 0.31 8.16
N TYR A 177 -0.75 1.28 7.27
CA TYR A 177 -0.88 1.05 5.84
C TYR A 177 0.26 1.77 5.11
N ARG A 178 1.19 0.99 4.57
CA ARG A 178 2.40 1.49 3.89
C ARG A 178 3.20 2.47 4.77
N GLU A 179 3.35 3.71 4.32
CA GLU A 179 4.08 4.81 4.96
C GLU A 179 3.25 5.54 6.04
N GLN A 180 1.95 5.25 6.15
CA GLN A 180 1.05 5.88 7.10
C GLN A 180 0.70 4.94 8.26
N ALA A 181 0.69 5.46 9.47
CA ALA A 181 0.22 4.76 10.65
C ALA A 181 -0.86 5.55 11.38
N ILE A 182 -1.75 4.85 12.06
CA ILE A 182 -2.80 5.42 12.90
C ILE A 182 -2.81 4.70 14.25
N LEU A 183 -3.04 5.47 15.32
CA LEU A 183 -3.27 4.92 16.64
C LEU A 183 -4.28 5.72 17.46
N THR A 184 -4.78 5.12 18.53
CA THR A 184 -5.52 5.82 19.58
C THR A 184 -4.62 6.17 20.75
N TRP A 185 -4.98 7.22 21.47
CA TRP A 185 -4.29 7.65 22.67
C TRP A 185 -5.27 8.18 23.73
N HIS A 186 -5.31 7.54 24.90
CA HIS A 186 -6.13 7.96 26.04
C HIS A 186 -5.48 9.03 26.92
N GLY A 187 -4.18 9.31 26.74
CA GLY A 187 -3.46 10.33 27.52
C GLY A 187 -3.62 11.73 26.96
N SER A 188 -2.91 12.68 27.56
CA SER A 188 -2.87 14.05 27.02
C SER A 188 -1.98 14.15 25.78
N LYS A 189 -2.21 15.19 24.96
CA LYS A 189 -1.35 15.51 23.82
C LYS A 189 0.11 15.75 24.23
N ASP A 190 0.34 16.35 25.39
CA ASP A 190 1.68 16.66 25.88
C ASP A 190 2.44 15.41 26.34
N GLU A 191 1.75 14.47 26.98
CA GLU A 191 2.30 13.16 27.33
C GLU A 191 2.73 12.41 26.06
N PHE A 192 1.88 12.41 25.04
CA PHE A 192 2.19 11.77 23.77
C PHE A 192 3.41 12.40 23.08
N CYS A 193 3.43 13.73 22.97
CA CYS A 193 4.57 14.46 22.41
C CYS A 193 5.88 14.15 23.16
N THR A 194 5.81 13.97 24.49
CA THR A 194 6.97 13.59 25.31
C THR A 194 7.43 12.17 25.02
N LEU A 195 6.50 11.21 24.90
CA LEU A 195 6.79 9.82 24.53
C LEU A 195 7.44 9.71 23.15
N ILE A 196 6.93 10.46 22.17
CA ILE A 196 7.47 10.51 20.81
C ILE A 196 8.86 11.12 20.80
N LYS A 197 9.09 12.23 21.51
CA LYS A 197 10.43 12.84 21.62
C LYS A 197 11.46 11.86 22.18
N LYS A 198 11.09 11.07 23.19
CA LYS A 198 11.96 10.01 23.74
C LYS A 198 12.23 8.90 22.72
N SER A 199 11.21 8.49 21.98
CA SER A 199 11.33 7.39 21.01
C SER A 199 12.15 7.79 19.76
N ILE A 200 11.92 8.98 19.21
CA ILE A 200 12.62 9.49 18.03
C ILE A 200 14.09 9.81 18.31
N HIS A 201 14.46 10.20 19.54
CA HIS A 201 15.86 10.50 19.87
C HIS A 201 16.74 9.25 20.02
N VAL A 202 16.13 8.09 20.29
CA VAL A 202 16.84 6.82 20.50
C VAL A 202 17.08 6.10 19.17
N GLU A 203 16.18 6.27 18.21
CA GLU A 203 16.26 5.64 16.91
C GLU A 203 16.86 6.62 15.91
N HIS A 204 17.96 6.23 15.25
CA HIS A 204 18.67 7.01 14.23
C HIS A 204 17.85 7.25 12.94
N THR A 205 16.54 7.11 13.04
CA THR A 205 15.54 7.32 12.01
C THR A 205 15.35 8.81 11.78
N ARG A 206 16.13 9.37 10.85
CA ARG A 206 15.90 10.69 10.25
C ARG A 206 14.63 10.72 9.37
N HIS A 207 13.60 9.94 9.70
CA HIS A 207 12.33 10.02 8.98
C HIS A 207 11.68 11.34 9.39
N LEU A 208 11.41 12.19 8.40
CA LEU A 208 10.49 13.31 8.60
C LEU A 208 9.13 12.68 8.86
N VAL A 209 8.73 12.69 10.14
CA VAL A 209 7.43 12.18 10.56
C VAL A 209 6.50 13.37 10.69
N THR A 210 5.61 13.53 9.73
CA THR A 210 4.49 14.46 9.90
C THR A 210 3.46 13.78 10.80
N MET A 211 3.09 14.44 11.89
CA MET A 211 2.18 13.90 12.89
C MET A 211 0.97 14.81 13.07
N SER A 212 -0.22 14.23 13.08
CA SER A 212 -1.45 14.88 13.51
C SER A 212 -2.00 14.18 14.76
N ILE A 213 -2.48 14.95 15.73
CA ILE A 213 -3.12 14.43 16.95
C ILE A 213 -4.31 15.29 17.33
N GLY A 214 -5.46 14.65 17.53
CA GLY A 214 -6.70 15.32 17.90
C GLY A 214 -7.88 14.36 18.00
N SER A 215 -9.05 14.91 18.34
CA SER A 215 -10.32 14.19 18.30
C SER A 215 -10.81 13.91 16.88
N THR A 216 -10.27 14.64 15.90
CA THR A 216 -10.50 14.44 14.46
C THR A 216 -9.16 14.36 13.75
N VAL A 217 -8.97 13.34 12.91
CA VAL A 217 -7.76 13.15 12.10
C VAL A 217 -8.10 12.70 10.70
N HIS A 218 -7.14 12.86 9.80
CA HIS A 218 -7.20 12.33 8.44
C HIS A 218 -6.21 11.18 8.30
N PHE A 219 -6.68 10.10 7.69
CA PHE A 219 -5.85 8.95 7.33
C PHE A 219 -6.21 8.57 5.89
N HIS A 220 -5.25 8.65 4.98
CA HIS A 220 -5.50 8.45 3.56
C HIS A 220 -6.69 9.29 3.03
N ASP A 221 -7.76 8.64 2.54
CA ASP A 221 -8.96 9.26 2.00
C ASP A 221 -10.15 9.25 2.98
N ILE A 222 -9.89 9.10 4.29
CA ILE A 222 -10.92 9.12 5.33
C ILE A 222 -10.62 10.15 6.43
N GLU A 223 -11.69 10.76 6.94
CA GLU A 223 -11.69 11.54 8.16
C GLU A 223 -12.36 10.71 9.25
N ILE A 224 -11.66 10.56 10.38
CA ILE A 224 -12.16 9.87 11.56
C ILE A 224 -12.27 10.90 12.67
N SER A 225 -13.43 10.93 13.32
CA SER A 225 -13.69 11.78 14.46
C SER A 225 -14.30 10.99 15.62
N HIS A 226 -13.95 11.40 16.82
CA HIS A 226 -14.57 10.95 18.06
C HIS A 226 -15.19 12.18 18.70
N ASN A 227 -16.52 12.24 18.68
CA ASN A 227 -17.26 13.40 19.15
C ASN A 227 -17.42 13.39 20.68
N ASN A 228 -17.86 14.50 21.25
CA ASN A 228 -18.06 14.65 22.70
C ASN A 228 -19.18 13.75 23.28
N ASN A 229 -19.94 13.06 22.42
CA ASN A 229 -20.99 12.11 22.82
C ASN A 229 -20.51 10.66 22.75
N ASP A 230 -19.20 10.44 22.66
CA ASP A 230 -18.55 9.14 22.55
C ASP A 230 -18.95 8.30 21.32
N VAL A 231 -19.39 8.97 20.25
CA VAL A 231 -19.75 8.30 19.00
C VAL A 231 -18.59 8.41 18.03
N LEU A 232 -18.07 7.25 17.63
CA LEU A 232 -17.14 7.13 16.53
C LEU A 232 -17.84 7.54 15.23
N GLU A 233 -17.19 8.41 14.50
CA GLU A 233 -17.72 9.02 13.30
C GLU A 233 -16.67 8.98 12.19
N SER A 234 -17.08 8.60 10.98
CA SER A 234 -16.18 8.54 9.83
C SER A 234 -16.86 9.04 8.56
N LYS A 235 -16.10 9.68 7.69
CA LYS A 235 -16.54 10.12 6.36
C LYS A 235 -15.38 10.07 5.37
N VAL A 236 -15.71 10.14 4.09
CA VAL A 236 -14.72 10.37 3.05
C VAL A 236 -14.05 11.74 3.25
N TYR A 237 -12.73 11.76 3.14
CA TYR A 237 -11.91 12.97 3.13
C TYR A 237 -11.42 13.28 1.72
N TYR A 238 -11.43 14.57 1.38
CA TYR A 238 -10.91 15.11 0.14
C TYR A 238 -9.84 16.14 0.49
N ASP A 239 -8.62 15.93 -0.01
CA ASP A 239 -7.56 16.92 0.15
C ASP A 239 -7.91 18.14 -0.69
N PRO A 240 -8.09 19.33 -0.10
CA PRO A 240 -8.45 20.54 -0.83
C PRO A 240 -7.39 20.99 -1.84
N ASN A 241 -6.15 20.47 -1.74
CA ASN A 241 -5.06 20.80 -2.64
C ASN A 241 -4.98 19.87 -3.86
N ILE A 242 -5.79 18.81 -3.90
CA ILE A 242 -5.84 17.85 -5.00
C ILE A 242 -7.23 17.98 -5.65
N ASP A 243 -7.26 18.03 -6.98
CA ASP A 243 -8.53 18.01 -7.70
C ASP A 243 -9.09 16.57 -7.61
N THR A 244 -9.92 16.30 -6.60
CA THR A 244 -10.34 14.96 -6.22
C THR A 244 -11.61 14.47 -6.93
N LEU A 245 -12.16 15.27 -7.84
CA LEU A 245 -13.34 14.84 -8.58
C LEU A 245 -12.95 13.71 -9.55
N PRO A 246 -13.77 12.66 -9.71
CA PRO A 246 -13.47 11.59 -10.66
C PRO A 246 -13.33 12.21 -12.06
N ASN A 247 -12.11 12.23 -12.61
CA ASN A 247 -11.91 12.73 -13.97
C ASN A 247 -12.37 11.65 -14.96
N VAL A 248 -13.60 11.80 -15.45
CA VAL A 248 -14.26 10.80 -16.31
C VAL A 248 -14.51 11.33 -17.73
N SER A 249 -13.92 12.45 -18.15
CA SER A 249 -14.29 13.11 -19.41
C SER A 249 -14.18 12.17 -20.62
N ASP A 250 -13.07 11.42 -20.72
CA ASP A 250 -12.68 10.70 -21.94
C ASP A 250 -12.73 9.15 -21.82
N GLU A 251 -13.26 8.63 -20.72
CA GLU A 251 -13.33 7.18 -20.48
C GLU A 251 -14.52 6.51 -21.21
N PRO A 252 -14.38 5.27 -21.72
CA PRO A 252 -15.50 4.48 -22.22
C PRO A 252 -16.62 4.34 -21.16
N MET A 253 -17.89 4.25 -21.60
CA MET A 253 -19.05 4.18 -20.70
C MET A 253 -18.98 3.04 -19.67
N GLU A 254 -18.42 1.88 -20.06
CA GLU A 254 -18.24 0.76 -19.14
C GLU A 254 -17.27 1.11 -17.99
N ASN A 255 -16.22 1.89 -18.26
CA ASN A 255 -15.30 2.37 -17.24
C ASN A 255 -15.96 3.42 -16.35
N LYS A 256 -16.80 4.32 -16.91
CA LYS A 256 -17.57 5.29 -16.12
C LYS A 256 -18.49 4.60 -15.11
N SER A 257 -19.16 3.53 -15.53
CA SER A 257 -20.04 2.73 -14.65
C SER A 257 -19.25 2.06 -13.52
N LYS A 258 -18.13 1.39 -13.85
CA LYS A 258 -17.24 0.78 -12.85
C LYS A 258 -16.70 1.80 -11.85
N GLN A 259 -16.35 3.00 -12.31
CA GLN A 259 -15.89 4.08 -11.43
C GLN A 259 -17.00 4.57 -10.51
N LEU A 260 -18.21 4.83 -11.03
CA LEU A 260 -19.37 5.23 -10.23
C LEU A 260 -19.64 4.21 -9.12
N TYR A 261 -19.61 2.92 -9.48
CA TYR A 261 -19.70 1.82 -8.54
C TYR A 261 -18.61 1.89 -7.48
N ALA A 262 -17.34 1.98 -7.87
CA ALA A 262 -16.22 2.00 -6.94
C ALA A 262 -16.32 3.14 -5.92
N VAL A 263 -16.73 4.35 -6.34
CA VAL A 263 -16.89 5.49 -5.43
C VAL A 263 -18.11 5.35 -4.52
N LEU A 264 -19.20 4.72 -4.98
CA LEU A 264 -20.36 4.41 -4.12
C LEU A 264 -20.02 3.33 -3.08
N TYR A 265 -19.33 2.27 -3.48
CA TYR A 265 -18.79 1.25 -2.57
C TYR A 265 -17.90 1.89 -1.51
N ARG A 266 -17.01 2.80 -1.91
CA ARG A 266 -16.17 3.57 -0.98
C ARG A 266 -17.02 4.41 -0.03
N ALA A 267 -17.98 5.17 -0.54
CA ALA A 267 -18.85 6.04 0.26
C ALA A 267 -19.59 5.26 1.35
N VAL A 268 -20.16 4.10 1.00
CA VAL A 268 -20.87 3.26 1.99
C VAL A 268 -19.93 2.72 3.06
N ARG A 269 -18.73 2.28 2.69
CA ARG A 269 -17.74 1.74 3.66
C ARG A 269 -17.20 2.84 4.59
N CYS A 270 -16.98 4.03 4.05
CA CYS A 270 -16.31 5.12 4.77
C CYS A 270 -17.24 5.91 5.68
N CYS A 271 -18.48 6.14 5.25
CA CYS A 271 -19.43 6.93 6.03
C CYS A 271 -19.98 6.10 7.21
N SER A 272 -20.00 6.69 8.40
CA SER A 272 -20.51 6.00 9.60
C SER A 272 -22.03 6.09 9.75
N ASN A 273 -22.67 7.06 9.09
CA ASN A 273 -24.11 7.31 9.19
C ASN A 273 -24.71 7.77 7.85
N VAL A 274 -26.03 7.73 7.78
CA VAL A 274 -26.75 7.95 6.53
C VAL A 274 -26.62 9.37 6.01
N MET A 275 -26.54 10.36 6.91
CA MET A 275 -26.40 11.76 6.54
C MET A 275 -25.07 12.04 5.85
N LYS A 276 -23.97 11.46 6.37
CA LYS A 276 -22.64 11.54 5.75
C LYS A 276 -22.62 10.83 4.40
N PHE A 277 -23.25 9.67 4.30
CA PHE A 277 -23.41 8.97 3.03
C PHE A 277 -24.17 9.80 2.00
N HIS A 278 -25.28 10.44 2.37
CA HIS A 278 -26.05 11.29 1.46
C HIS A 278 -25.28 12.50 0.97
N HIS A 279 -24.50 13.12 1.85
CA HIS A 279 -23.62 14.22 1.47
C HIS A 279 -22.56 13.77 0.45
N GLU A 280 -21.90 12.64 0.72
CA GLU A 280 -20.91 12.05 -0.18
C GLU A 280 -21.53 11.61 -1.51
N ARG A 281 -22.71 10.99 -1.49
CA ARG A 281 -23.46 10.62 -2.70
C ARG A 281 -23.74 11.85 -3.57
N ARG A 282 -24.17 12.95 -2.96
CA ARG A 282 -24.42 14.20 -3.68
C ARG A 282 -23.12 14.76 -4.29
N HIS A 283 -22.02 14.71 -3.55
CA HIS A 283 -20.71 15.13 -4.06
C HIS A 283 -20.29 14.29 -5.28
N ILE A 284 -20.44 12.96 -5.21
CA ILE A 284 -20.19 12.04 -6.33
C ILE A 284 -21.07 12.40 -7.53
N GLN A 285 -22.38 12.60 -7.34
CA GLN A 285 -23.30 12.97 -8.41
C GLN A 285 -22.86 14.27 -9.11
N LEU A 286 -22.54 15.30 -8.34
CA LEU A 286 -22.04 16.57 -8.87
C LEU A 286 -20.72 16.41 -9.61
N GLY A 287 -19.82 15.56 -9.12
CA GLY A 287 -18.56 15.26 -9.81
C GLY A 287 -18.77 14.60 -11.16
N PHE A 288 -19.63 13.59 -11.25
CA PHE A 288 -19.94 12.94 -12.53
C PHE A 288 -20.63 13.89 -13.52
N LEU A 289 -21.54 14.76 -13.04
CA LEU A 289 -22.18 15.79 -13.86
C LEU A 289 -21.17 16.80 -14.40
N ALA A 290 -20.25 17.28 -13.55
CA ALA A 290 -19.21 18.23 -13.93
C ALA A 290 -18.27 17.66 -15.02
N HIS A 291 -18.09 16.34 -15.07
CA HIS A 291 -17.29 15.63 -16.08
C HIS A 291 -18.10 15.13 -17.28
N GLY A 292 -19.30 15.68 -17.51
CA GLY A 292 -20.10 15.44 -18.71
C GLY A 292 -20.93 14.15 -18.71
N SER A 293 -21.13 13.51 -17.57
CA SER A 293 -22.09 12.40 -17.45
C SER A 293 -23.53 12.93 -17.39
N THR A 294 -24.49 12.20 -17.95
CA THR A 294 -25.91 12.62 -17.91
C THR A 294 -26.56 12.27 -16.57
N SER A 295 -27.61 13.02 -16.18
CA SER A 295 -28.35 12.74 -14.95
C SER A 295 -29.01 11.35 -14.99
N GLU A 296 -29.47 10.90 -16.15
CA GLU A 296 -30.10 9.60 -16.35
C GLU A 296 -29.11 8.46 -16.14
N PHE A 297 -27.87 8.61 -16.64
CA PHE A 297 -26.80 7.63 -16.42
C PHE A 297 -26.48 7.48 -14.93
N ILE A 298 -26.30 8.61 -14.24
CA ILE A 298 -25.94 8.63 -12.82
C ILE A 298 -27.07 8.01 -11.98
N GLN A 299 -28.31 8.42 -12.23
CA GLN A 299 -29.47 7.92 -11.49
C GLN A 299 -29.68 6.42 -11.72
N SER A 300 -29.61 5.96 -12.98
CA SER A 300 -29.70 4.54 -13.32
C SER A 300 -28.59 3.71 -12.66
N GLY A 301 -27.36 4.23 -12.62
CA GLY A 301 -26.23 3.58 -11.95
C GLY A 301 -26.42 3.46 -10.43
N ILE A 302 -26.92 4.51 -9.78
CA ILE A 302 -27.23 4.50 -8.34
C ILE A 302 -28.38 3.54 -8.02
N GLU A 303 -29.43 3.54 -8.85
CA GLU A 303 -30.55 2.60 -8.73
C GLU A 303 -30.10 1.15 -8.85
N HIS A 304 -29.28 0.86 -9.86
CA HIS A 304 -28.72 -0.47 -10.06
C HIS A 304 -27.83 -0.88 -8.88
N PHE A 305 -27.03 0.05 -8.34
CA PHE A 305 -26.21 -0.20 -7.16
C PHE A 305 -27.06 -0.59 -5.95
N PHE A 306 -28.13 0.15 -5.66
CA PHE A 306 -29.01 -0.19 -4.54
C PHE A 306 -29.81 -1.48 -4.76
N LEU A 307 -30.24 -1.77 -5.99
CA LEU A 307 -30.91 -3.04 -6.35
C LEU A 307 -30.01 -4.24 -6.13
N GLU A 308 -28.74 -4.15 -6.54
CA GLU A 308 -27.74 -5.19 -6.37
C GLU A 308 -27.57 -5.56 -4.89
N PHE A 309 -27.66 -4.56 -4.01
CA PHE A 309 -27.63 -4.74 -2.57
C PHE A 309 -29.00 -4.92 -1.93
N GLY A 310 -30.03 -5.29 -2.70
CA GLY A 310 -31.34 -5.73 -2.23
C GLY A 310 -32.18 -4.65 -1.55
N LEU A 311 -31.99 -3.39 -1.91
CA LEU A 311 -32.92 -2.30 -1.56
C LEU A 311 -34.06 -2.24 -2.59
N SER A 312 -35.25 -1.82 -2.15
CA SER A 312 -36.45 -1.82 -2.99
C SER A 312 -36.53 -0.57 -3.88
N LYS A 313 -37.22 -0.67 -5.04
CA LYS A 313 -37.40 0.44 -6.00
C LYS A 313 -37.99 1.72 -5.41
N GLY A 314 -38.76 1.62 -4.32
CA GLY A 314 -39.32 2.78 -3.63
C GLY A 314 -38.27 3.63 -2.90
N SER A 315 -37.09 3.06 -2.58
CA SER A 315 -36.03 3.71 -1.79
C SER A 315 -35.03 4.50 -2.65
N PHE A 316 -35.18 4.53 -3.98
CA PHE A 316 -34.14 5.06 -4.88
C PHE A 316 -34.28 6.54 -5.22
N SER A 317 -35.51 7.08 -5.15
CA SER A 317 -35.78 8.50 -5.33
C SER A 317 -35.59 9.30 -4.03
N CYS A 318 -35.51 8.63 -2.88
CA CYS A 318 -35.46 9.26 -1.57
C CYS A 318 -34.10 9.10 -0.88
N LEU A 319 -33.93 9.94 0.14
CA LEU A 319 -32.86 9.77 1.12
C LEU A 319 -33.16 8.48 1.88
N LEU A 320 -32.26 7.49 1.78
CA LEU A 320 -32.24 6.34 2.68
C LEU A 320 -32.42 6.79 4.13
N ASN A 321 -33.19 6.05 4.91
CA ASN A 321 -33.20 6.19 6.35
C ASN A 321 -32.01 5.45 6.99
N GLU A 322 -31.80 5.65 8.30
CA GLU A 322 -30.68 5.05 9.03
C GLU A 322 -30.70 3.51 9.03
N ASP A 323 -31.88 2.89 9.06
CA ASP A 323 -31.98 1.42 9.10
C ASP A 323 -31.70 0.81 7.72
N GLU A 324 -32.23 1.41 6.65
CA GLU A 324 -31.92 1.04 5.27
C GLU A 324 -30.42 1.17 4.99
N TYR A 325 -29.81 2.26 5.44
CA TYR A 325 -28.38 2.49 5.26
C TYR A 325 -27.53 1.49 6.05
N ARG A 326 -27.90 1.17 7.30
CA ARG A 326 -27.22 0.13 8.08
C ARG A 326 -27.28 -1.23 7.39
N GLN A 327 -28.43 -1.61 6.83
CA GLN A 327 -28.57 -2.87 6.08
C GLN A 327 -27.69 -2.87 4.82
N LEU A 328 -27.71 -1.78 4.05
CA LEU A 328 -26.86 -1.61 2.88
C LEU A 328 -25.37 -1.74 3.24
N ARG A 329 -24.94 -1.04 4.31
CA ARG A 329 -23.57 -1.06 4.78
C ARG A 329 -23.13 -2.46 5.21
N GLN A 330 -23.96 -3.17 5.98
CA GLN A 330 -23.69 -4.54 6.40
C GLN A 330 -23.53 -5.49 5.20
N ARG A 331 -24.40 -5.40 4.19
CA ARG A 331 -24.31 -6.24 2.98
C ARG A 331 -23.02 -5.97 2.21
N ILE A 332 -22.64 -4.70 2.05
CA ILE A 332 -21.39 -4.33 1.37
C ILE A 332 -20.16 -4.82 2.13
N ILE A 333 -20.16 -4.72 3.46
CA ILE A 333 -19.08 -5.24 4.30
C ILE A 333 -18.95 -6.76 4.11
N GLN A 334 -20.05 -7.51 4.20
CA GLN A 334 -20.06 -8.96 4.01
C GLN A 334 -19.54 -9.38 2.63
N VAL A 335 -19.96 -8.70 1.56
CA VAL A 335 -19.47 -8.96 0.20
C VAL A 335 -17.97 -8.67 0.11
N THR A 336 -17.51 -7.58 0.74
CA THR A 336 -16.08 -7.23 0.75
C THR A 336 -15.25 -8.29 1.48
N GLU A 337 -15.70 -8.76 2.65
CA GLU A 337 -15.06 -9.82 3.41
C GLU A 337 -14.96 -11.13 2.60
N LEU A 338 -16.07 -11.54 1.97
CA LEU A 338 -16.08 -12.74 1.12
C LEU A 338 -15.11 -12.62 -0.07
N GLN A 339 -15.06 -11.46 -0.72
CA GLN A 339 -14.12 -11.21 -1.82
C GLN A 339 -12.66 -11.28 -1.35
N MET A 340 -12.35 -10.77 -0.16
CA MET A 340 -11.02 -10.85 0.43
C MET A 340 -10.63 -12.30 0.73
N GLU A 341 -11.52 -13.09 1.32
CA GLU A 341 -11.27 -14.52 1.57
C GLU A 341 -11.02 -15.30 0.27
N LEU A 342 -11.83 -15.04 -0.76
CA LEU A 342 -11.66 -15.67 -2.07
C LEU A 342 -10.33 -15.29 -2.72
N LYS A 343 -9.93 -14.01 -2.61
CA LYS A 343 -8.65 -13.53 -3.11
C LYS A 343 -7.49 -14.20 -2.37
N GLN A 344 -7.54 -14.30 -1.04
CA GLN A 344 -6.52 -14.98 -0.25
C GLN A 344 -6.43 -16.47 -0.61
N LYS A 345 -7.57 -17.16 -0.76
CA LYS A 345 -7.59 -18.56 -1.23
C LYS A 345 -6.99 -18.70 -2.62
N HIS A 346 -7.29 -17.77 -3.53
CA HIS A 346 -6.72 -17.77 -4.87
C HIS A 346 -5.21 -17.52 -4.87
N GLU A 347 -4.73 -16.59 -4.05
CA GLU A 347 -3.30 -16.30 -3.86
C GLU A 347 -2.56 -17.50 -3.28
N GLN A 348 -3.12 -18.17 -2.26
CA GLN A 348 -2.58 -19.42 -1.69
C GLN A 348 -2.52 -20.54 -2.74
N GLN A 349 -3.59 -20.74 -3.52
CA GLN A 349 -3.60 -21.72 -4.61
C GLN A 349 -2.58 -21.39 -5.72
N ASN A 350 -2.31 -20.11 -5.95
CA ASN A 350 -1.39 -19.65 -6.97
C ASN A 350 0.08 -19.65 -6.51
N GLN A 351 0.40 -19.93 -5.24
CA GLN A 351 1.80 -20.08 -4.77
C GLN A 351 2.56 -21.19 -5.51
N HIS A 352 1.84 -22.18 -6.05
CA HIS A 352 2.38 -23.24 -6.89
C HIS A 352 2.05 -23.05 -8.37
N THR A 353 1.78 -21.83 -8.83
CA THR A 353 1.46 -21.55 -10.24
C THR A 353 2.47 -20.57 -10.84
N LEU A 354 3.21 -21.00 -11.85
CA LEU A 354 4.05 -20.12 -12.66
C LEU A 354 3.20 -19.49 -13.77
N PHE A 355 3.05 -18.17 -13.72
CA PHE A 355 2.37 -17.41 -14.78
C PHE A 355 3.37 -16.95 -15.82
N ILE A 356 3.13 -17.32 -17.08
CA ILE A 356 3.92 -16.86 -18.22
C ILE A 356 3.06 -15.89 -19.03
N SER A 357 3.44 -14.61 -18.99
CA SER A 357 2.78 -13.55 -19.75
C SER A 357 3.24 -13.58 -21.21
N CYS A 358 2.30 -13.60 -22.14
CA CYS A 358 2.59 -13.49 -23.56
C CYS A 358 2.18 -12.11 -24.11
N PRO A 359 3.04 -11.42 -24.88
CA PRO A 359 2.64 -10.23 -25.63
C PRO A 359 1.48 -10.54 -26.59
N LYS A 360 0.51 -9.62 -26.70
CA LYS A 360 -0.62 -9.72 -27.63
C LYS A 360 -0.24 -9.74 -29.11
N SER A 361 0.99 -9.32 -29.44
CA SER A 361 1.47 -9.20 -30.83
C SER A 361 1.97 -10.51 -31.45
N ILE A 362 1.97 -11.62 -30.70
CA ILE A 362 2.43 -12.92 -31.22
C ILE A 362 1.27 -13.61 -31.94
N ASP A 363 1.52 -14.01 -33.20
CA ASP A 363 0.59 -14.81 -34.01
C ASP A 363 0.16 -16.09 -33.25
N HIS A 364 -1.12 -16.45 -33.33
CA HIS A 364 -1.70 -17.58 -32.59
C HIS A 364 -0.96 -18.91 -32.84
N LYS A 365 -0.45 -19.12 -34.06
CA LYS A 365 0.31 -20.33 -34.42
C LYS A 365 1.70 -20.34 -33.78
N GLN A 366 2.40 -19.21 -33.82
CA GLN A 366 3.69 -19.03 -33.15
C GLN A 366 3.56 -19.14 -31.63
N LEU A 367 2.46 -18.64 -31.07
CA LEU A 367 2.16 -18.76 -29.65
C LEU A 367 1.95 -20.21 -29.24
N ALA A 368 1.21 -21.01 -30.02
CA ALA A 368 1.00 -22.43 -29.74
C ALA A 368 2.34 -23.20 -29.71
N ASP A 369 3.21 -22.98 -30.69
CA ASP A 369 4.53 -23.60 -30.75
C ASP A 369 5.45 -23.15 -29.60
N TYR A 370 5.42 -21.85 -29.27
CA TYR A 370 6.15 -21.31 -28.13
C TYR A 370 5.68 -21.93 -26.80
N LYS A 371 4.36 -22.03 -26.59
CA LYS A 371 3.77 -22.67 -25.40
C LYS A 371 4.23 -24.11 -25.27
N LYS A 372 4.18 -24.86 -26.37
CA LYS A 372 4.61 -26.27 -26.41
C LYS A 372 6.10 -26.41 -26.05
N ARG A 373 6.97 -25.59 -26.66
CA ARG A 373 8.42 -25.62 -26.40
C ARG A 373 8.75 -25.27 -24.95
N ILE A 374 8.06 -24.30 -24.34
CA ILE A 374 8.27 -23.97 -22.93
C ILE A 374 7.82 -25.11 -22.01
N ILE A 375 6.70 -25.77 -22.28
CA ILE A 375 6.25 -26.93 -21.50
C ILE A 375 7.24 -28.09 -21.64
N GLU A 376 7.73 -28.36 -22.85
CA GLU A 376 8.75 -29.39 -23.11
C GLU A 376 10.07 -29.06 -22.39
N TRP A 377 10.51 -27.80 -22.45
CA TRP A 377 11.70 -27.32 -21.75
C TRP A 377 11.54 -27.46 -20.24
N TRP A 378 10.40 -27.03 -19.70
CA TRP A 378 10.09 -27.15 -18.27
C TRP A 378 10.11 -28.61 -17.81
N LYS A 379 9.44 -29.50 -18.53
CA LYS A 379 9.44 -30.94 -18.21
C LYS A 379 10.83 -31.55 -18.29
N LYS A 380 11.64 -31.13 -19.28
CA LYS A 380 12.99 -31.66 -19.50
C LYS A 380 13.97 -31.26 -18.41
N TYR A 381 13.96 -29.99 -18.01
CA TYR A 381 14.97 -29.43 -17.11
C TYR A 381 14.53 -29.36 -15.65
N TYR A 382 13.23 -29.20 -15.41
CA TYR A 382 12.69 -28.99 -14.05
C TYR A 382 11.71 -30.09 -13.63
N GLY A 383 11.04 -30.78 -14.56
CA GLY A 383 9.95 -31.72 -14.22
C GLY A 383 10.30 -32.89 -13.28
N ASN A 384 11.58 -33.18 -13.07
CA ASN A 384 12.07 -34.20 -12.15
C ASN A 384 12.56 -33.65 -10.80
N GLU A 385 12.63 -32.33 -10.61
CA GLU A 385 13.04 -31.72 -9.35
C GLU A 385 11.90 -31.77 -8.33
N PRO A 386 12.16 -32.23 -7.08
CA PRO A 386 11.13 -32.31 -6.04
C PRO A 386 10.42 -30.98 -5.77
N GLN A 387 11.16 -29.87 -5.91
CA GLN A 387 10.69 -28.51 -5.62
C GLN A 387 9.74 -27.95 -6.69
N THR A 388 9.85 -28.41 -7.94
CA THR A 388 9.08 -27.86 -9.08
C THR A 388 7.97 -28.81 -9.56
N LYS A 389 7.94 -30.04 -9.04
CA LYS A 389 6.95 -31.09 -9.37
C LYS A 389 5.50 -30.67 -9.14
N HIS A 390 5.27 -29.72 -8.23
CA HIS A 390 3.94 -29.20 -7.89
C HIS A 390 3.58 -27.90 -8.63
N ILE A 391 4.49 -27.34 -9.42
CA ILE A 391 4.28 -26.07 -10.11
C ILE A 391 3.42 -26.25 -11.37
N GLN A 392 2.27 -25.60 -11.42
CA GLN A 392 1.40 -25.51 -12.61
C GLN A 392 1.81 -24.32 -13.48
N ILE A 393 1.99 -24.53 -14.78
CA ILE A 393 2.23 -23.42 -15.72
C ILE A 393 0.88 -22.91 -16.25
N LYS A 394 0.58 -21.63 -16.03
CA LYS A 394 -0.58 -20.95 -16.61
C LYS A 394 -0.15 -19.81 -17.52
N TRP A 395 -0.85 -19.65 -18.64
CA TRP A 395 -0.58 -18.61 -19.62
C TRP A 395 -1.56 -17.46 -19.44
N VAL A 396 -1.04 -16.23 -19.40
CA VAL A 396 -1.87 -15.01 -19.29
C VAL A 396 -1.57 -14.10 -20.47
N GLU A 397 -2.62 -13.58 -21.10
CA GLU A 397 -2.46 -12.57 -22.15
C GLU A 397 -2.04 -11.23 -21.53
N SER A 398 -0.92 -10.68 -21.98
CA SER A 398 -0.48 -9.36 -21.54
C SER A 398 -1.42 -8.28 -22.10
N THR A 399 -2.09 -7.54 -21.22
CA THR A 399 -2.90 -6.37 -21.59
C THR A 399 -2.10 -5.07 -21.65
N SER A 400 -0.76 -5.12 -21.77
CA SER A 400 0.07 -3.92 -21.73
C SER A 400 -0.11 -3.04 -22.99
N LYS A 401 -0.98 -2.03 -22.88
CA LYS A 401 -0.96 -0.82 -23.73
C LYS A 401 0.10 0.20 -23.30
N ASN A 402 0.89 -0.05 -22.26
CA ASN A 402 1.80 0.95 -21.67
C ASN A 402 3.28 0.56 -21.81
N LEU A 403 3.77 0.43 -23.05
CA LEU A 403 5.21 0.24 -23.34
C LEU A 403 5.77 1.25 -24.35
N THR A 404 5.13 2.41 -24.48
CA THR A 404 5.68 3.54 -25.24
C THR A 404 5.71 4.77 -24.33
N ASN A 405 6.85 4.95 -23.66
CA ASN A 405 7.52 6.23 -23.39
C ASN A 405 8.62 5.99 -22.34
N CYS A 406 9.70 5.34 -22.77
CA CYS A 406 10.98 5.40 -22.09
C CYS A 406 11.63 6.75 -22.42
N ASP A 407 11.18 7.82 -21.79
CA ASP A 407 11.88 9.11 -21.74
C ASP A 407 11.49 9.79 -20.42
N ILE A 408 11.99 9.24 -19.30
CA ILE A 408 11.97 9.94 -18.01
C ILE A 408 13.42 10.33 -17.70
N LEU A 409 13.87 11.40 -18.35
CA LEU A 409 15.05 12.13 -17.92
C LEU A 409 14.67 12.88 -16.63
N VAL A 410 15.32 12.52 -15.52
CA VAL A 410 15.14 13.20 -14.24
C VAL A 410 15.75 14.60 -14.34
N ASN A 411 14.92 15.61 -14.59
CA ASN A 411 15.33 17.00 -14.84
C ASN A 411 15.66 17.81 -13.55
N LYS A 412 15.79 17.18 -12.38
CA LYS A 412 16.11 17.88 -11.12
C LYS A 412 17.13 17.14 -10.27
N ARG A 413 17.95 17.93 -9.55
CA ARG A 413 19.11 17.49 -8.78
C ARG A 413 18.69 16.61 -7.59
N PRO A 414 19.13 15.35 -7.52
CA PRO A 414 18.93 14.53 -6.32
C PRO A 414 19.68 15.14 -5.12
N PRO A 415 19.18 14.98 -3.89
CA PRO A 415 19.86 15.44 -2.68
C PRO A 415 21.28 14.85 -2.55
N ILE A 416 22.29 15.70 -2.32
CA ILE A 416 23.72 15.33 -2.30
C ILE A 416 24.03 14.25 -1.24
N HIS A 417 23.31 14.23 -0.12
CA HIS A 417 23.55 13.27 0.96
C HIS A 417 23.13 11.83 0.62
N LEU A 418 22.33 11.63 -0.44
CA LEU A 418 21.86 10.30 -0.86
C LEU A 418 22.82 9.60 -1.83
N LEU A 419 23.73 10.35 -2.45
CA LEU A 419 24.56 9.89 -3.55
C LEU A 419 26.04 10.11 -3.25
N THR A 420 26.87 9.20 -3.72
CA THR A 420 28.32 9.43 -3.83
C THR A 420 28.73 9.29 -5.28
N LEU A 421 29.60 10.21 -5.74
CA LEU A 421 30.21 10.12 -7.06
C LEU A 421 31.06 8.85 -7.09
N SER A 422 30.78 7.94 -8.02
CA SER A 422 31.63 6.77 -8.20
C SER A 422 33.01 7.27 -8.65
N LYS A 423 34.02 7.18 -7.77
CA LYS A 423 35.41 7.39 -8.16
C LYS A 423 35.84 6.18 -8.98
N ASN A 424 35.48 6.18 -10.26
CA ASN A 424 36.32 5.49 -11.23
C ASN A 424 37.27 6.55 -11.78
N GLU A 425 38.52 6.34 -11.41
CA GLU A 425 39.68 7.04 -11.90
C GLU A 425 39.66 7.09 -13.42
N LYS A 426 40.10 8.24 -13.93
CA LYS A 426 40.54 8.39 -15.31
C LYS A 426 41.47 7.24 -15.65
N GLU A 427 41.12 6.48 -16.67
CA GLU A 427 42.01 6.09 -17.78
C GLU A 427 41.18 5.67 -18.99
#